data_AF-A0A7C5GLP1-F1
#
_entry.id   AF-A0A7C5GLP1-F1
#
_cell.length_a   1.000
_cell.length_b   1.000
_cell.length_c   1.000
_cell.angle_alpha   90.00
_cell.angle_beta   90.00
_cell.angle_gamma   90.00
#
_symmetry.space_group_name_H-M   'P 1'
#
loop_
_entity.id
_entity.type
_entity.pdbx_description
1 polymer ?
#
loop_
_entity_poly.entity_id
_entity_poly.type
_entity_poly.pdbx_seq_one_letter_code
_entity_poly.pdbx_strand_id
1 'polypeptide(L)' 'MYIGPAGKPISFNGPLFESMAYLKQIGLNAMEIEFVRGIWANEKTAEKIGEKAEENNIFLSVHAPYYLNLISEKKNIVNK' A
#
# COMPACT_ATOMS: atom_id res chain seq x y z
N MET A 1 14.96 -4.41 11.00
CA MET A 1 13.79 -3.62 11.42
C MET A 1 13.22 -2.93 10.19
N TYR A 2 11.91 -2.99 9.98
CA TYR A 2 11.22 -2.32 8.88
C TYR A 2 10.60 -1.02 9.41
N ILE A 3 10.90 0.11 8.77
CA ILE A 3 10.47 1.45 9.17
C ILE A 3 9.99 2.19 7.92
N GLY A 4 8.77 2.71 8.00
CA GLY A 4 8.08 3.25 6.85
C GLY A 4 6.78 3.96 7.24
N PRO A 5 6.28 4.87 6.38
CA PRO A 5 4.98 5.48 6.58
C PRO A 5 3.83 4.55 6.15
N ALA A 6 2.62 4.88 6.62
CA ALA A 6 1.40 4.48 5.95
C ALA A 6 1.03 5.54 4.91
N GLY A 7 0.87 5.10 3.67
CA GLY A 7 0.65 5.96 2.52
C GLY A 7 1.88 6.78 2.12
N LYS A 8 1.64 7.83 1.33
CA LYS A 8 2.70 8.70 0.81
C LYS A 8 3.23 9.64 1.90
N PRO A 9 4.55 9.89 1.98
CA PRO A 9 5.11 10.94 2.81
C PRO A 9 4.51 12.31 2.49
N ILE A 10 4.28 13.13 3.52
CA ILE A 10 3.76 14.50 3.38
C ILE A 10 4.70 15.37 2.52
N SER A 11 6.00 15.10 2.59
CA SER A 11 7.04 15.78 1.82
C SER A 11 7.17 15.31 0.36
N PHE A 12 6.34 14.37 -0.09
CA PHE A 12 6.40 13.80 -1.44
C PHE A 12 5.15 14.13 -2.27
N ASN A 13 5.37 14.68 -3.46
CA ASN A 13 4.34 14.92 -4.47
C ASN A 13 4.52 13.98 -5.65
N GLY A 14 3.44 13.29 -6.05
CA GLY A 14 3.46 12.32 -7.16
C GLY A 14 2.65 11.05 -6.88
N PRO A 15 2.72 10.07 -7.80
CA PRO A 15 2.14 8.74 -7.64
C PRO A 15 2.77 7.95 -6.49
N LEU A 16 1.99 7.05 -5.87
CA LEU A 16 2.44 6.26 -4.70
C LEU A 16 3.70 5.43 -4.99
N PHE A 17 3.78 4.78 -6.14
CA PHE A 17 4.92 3.94 -6.50
C PHE A 17 6.23 4.73 -6.70
N GLU A 18 6.16 6.02 -7.03
CA GLU A 18 7.36 6.88 -7.14
C GLU A 18 7.90 7.31 -5.77
N SER A 19 7.05 7.29 -4.73
CA SER A 19 7.48 7.65 -3.37
C SER A 19 8.50 6.67 -2.78
N MET A 20 8.56 5.43 -3.28
CA MET A 20 9.50 4.40 -2.80
C MET A 20 10.96 4.78 -3.03
N ALA A 21 11.26 5.43 -4.15
CA ALA A 21 12.59 5.97 -4.42
C ALA A 21 12.95 7.09 -3.43
N TYR A 22 11.98 7.94 -3.10
CA TYR A 22 12.14 8.97 -2.08
C TYR A 22 12.35 8.37 -0.68
N LEU A 23 11.59 7.34 -0.31
CA LEU A 23 11.76 6.63 0.97
C LEU A 23 13.17 6.05 1.13
N LYS A 24 13.68 5.40 0.07
CA LYS A 24 15.05 4.89 0.04
C LYS A 24 16.08 6.02 0.23
N GLN A 25 15.88 7.17 -0.41
CA GLN A 25 16.76 8.33 -0.28
C GLN A 25 16.83 8.86 1.16
N ILE A 26 15.73 8.83 1.91
CA ILE A 26 15.67 9.28 3.31
C ILE A 26 15.96 8.17 4.32
N GLY A 27 16.41 6.99 3.87
CA GLY A 27 16.83 5.88 4.73
C GLY A 27 15.71 5.01 5.29
N LEU A 28 14.49 5.11 4.73
CA LEU A 28 13.38 4.23 5.08
C LEU A 28 13.34 3.00 4.17
N ASN A 29 12.78 1.91 4.67
CA ASN A 29 12.82 0.59 4.01
C ASN A 29 11.47 -0.14 3.99
N ALA A 30 10.37 0.53 4.35
CA ALA A 30 9.03 -0.01 4.27
C ALA A 30 7.98 1.05 3.90
N MET A 31 6.80 0.60 3.48
CA MET A 31 5.62 1.44 3.30
C MET A 31 4.34 0.61 3.39
N GLU A 32 3.30 1.14 4.02
CA GLU A 32 1.96 0.53 3.99
C GLU A 32 1.07 1.21 2.94
N ILE A 33 0.33 0.42 2.16
CA ILE A 33 -0.66 0.90 1.20
C ILE A 33 -2.04 0.87 1.84
N GLU A 34 -2.70 2.03 1.88
CA GLU A 34 -3.98 2.18 2.56
C GLU A 34 -5.17 2.08 1.59
N PHE A 35 -5.90 0.95 1.62
CA PHE A 35 -7.14 0.78 0.86
C PHE A 35 -8.38 1.31 1.58
N VAL A 36 -8.21 2.28 2.50
CA VAL A 36 -9.21 2.83 3.44
C VAL A 36 -10.66 2.70 2.96
N ARG A 37 -10.99 3.32 1.82
CA ARG A 37 -12.36 3.37 1.26
C ARG A 37 -12.59 2.48 0.04
N GLY A 38 -11.61 1.68 -0.36
CA GLY A 38 -11.71 0.81 -1.54
C GLY A 38 -10.35 0.34 -2.06
N ILE A 39 -10.38 -0.80 -2.76
CA ILE A 39 -9.22 -1.34 -3.47
C ILE A 39 -9.18 -0.66 -4.84
N TRP A 40 -8.25 0.29 -5.00
CA TRP A 40 -8.07 1.07 -6.23
C TRP A 40 -6.99 0.49 -7.15
N ALA A 41 -6.12 -0.38 -6.61
CA ALA A 41 -5.06 -1.00 -7.38
C ALA A 41 -5.64 -2.18 -8.18
N ASN A 42 -5.74 -2.01 -9.50
CA ASN A 42 -5.92 -3.14 -10.41
C ASN A 42 -4.61 -3.92 -10.60
N GLU A 43 -4.67 -5.06 -11.26
CA GLU A 43 -3.52 -5.97 -11.49
C GLU A 43 -2.29 -5.23 -12.03
N LYS A 44 -2.42 -4.50 -13.13
CA LYS A 44 -1.33 -3.71 -13.73
C LYS A 44 -0.74 -2.67 -12.77
N THR A 45 -1.59 -2.06 -11.93
CA THR A 45 -1.14 -1.08 -10.94
C THR A 45 -0.40 -1.77 -9.79
N ALA A 46 -0.89 -2.93 -9.36
CA ALA A 46 -0.26 -3.74 -8.32
C ALA A 46 1.10 -4.29 -8.77
N GLU A 47 1.22 -4.76 -10.01
CA GLU A 47 2.49 -5.19 -10.62
C GLU A 47 3.50 -4.04 -10.61
N LYS A 48 3.11 -2.86 -11.11
CA LYS A 48 3.98 -1.67 -11.12
C LYS A 48 4.42 -1.23 -9.71
N ILE A 49 3.53 -1.36 -8.73
CA ILE A 49 3.85 -1.09 -7.32
C ILE A 49 4.91 -2.09 -6.81
N GLY A 50 4.72 -3.38 -7.09
CA GLY A 50 5.65 -4.44 -6.72
C GLY A 50 7.04 -4.25 -7.35
N GLU A 51 7.09 -4.02 -8.67
CA GLU A 51 8.34 -3.73 -9.40
C GLU A 51 9.10 -2.56 -8.76
N LYS A 52 8.41 -1.45 -8.49
CA LYS A 52 9.03 -0.26 -7.88
C LYS A 52 9.49 -0.51 -6.45
N ALA A 53 8.80 -1.37 -5.70
CA ALA A 53 9.20 -1.74 -4.35
C ALA A 53 10.47 -2.59 -4.35
N GLU A 54 10.56 -3.58 -5.25
CA GLU A 54 11.74 -4.43 -5.42
C GLU A 54 12.96 -3.61 -5.87
N GLU A 55 12.81 -2.76 -6.89
CA GLU A 55 13.87 -1.85 -7.36
C GLU A 55 14.44 -0.97 -6.24
N ASN A 56 13.58 -0.56 -5.30
CA ASN A 56 13.95 0.34 -4.21
C ASN A 56 14.22 -0.38 -2.87
N ASN A 57 14.13 -1.71 -2.83
CA ASN A 57 14.27 -2.50 -1.61
C ASN A 57 13.33 -2.03 -0.48
N ILE A 58 12.07 -1.75 -0.82
CA ILE A 58 11.01 -1.32 0.10
C ILE A 58 10.09 -2.51 0.40
N PHE A 59 9.97 -2.85 1.67
CA PHE A 59 8.96 -3.81 2.12
C PHE A 59 7.56 -3.19 2.08
N LEU A 60 6.58 -3.90 1.51
CA LEU A 60 5.20 -3.42 1.43
C LEU A 60 4.27 -4.21 2.36
N SER A 61 3.39 -3.49 3.03
CA SER A 61 2.17 -4.03 3.63
C SER A 61 0.93 -3.38 3.02
N VAL A 62 -0.23 -3.98 3.24
CA VAL A 62 -1.52 -3.42 2.82
C VAL A 62 -2.47 -3.34 4.01
N HIS A 63 -3.15 -2.21 4.13
CA HIS A 63 -4.24 -2.01 5.06
C HIS A 63 -5.56 -2.23 4.32
N ALA A 64 -6.32 -3.25 4.73
CA ALA A 64 -7.60 -3.58 4.12
C ALA A 64 -8.66 -2.49 4.37
N PRO A 65 -9.65 -2.29 3.48
CA PRO A 65 -10.69 -1.29 3.68
C PRO A 65 -11.44 -1.47 5.00
N TYR A 66 -11.82 -0.39 5.67
CA TYR A 66 -12.44 -0.44 7.01
C TYR A 66 -13.78 -1.21 7.05
N TYR A 67 -14.43 -1.38 5.90
CA TYR A 67 -15.71 -2.07 5.78
C TYR A 67 -15.57 -3.60 5.68
N LEU A 68 -14.34 -4.13 5.63
CA LEU A 68 -14.10 -5.57 5.58
C LEU A 68 -14.49 -6.20 6.93
N ASN A 69 -15.51 -7.06 6.92
CA ASN A 69 -15.93 -7.81 8.09
C ASN A 69 -16.01 -9.31 7.76
N LEU A 70 -14.93 -10.03 8.08
CA LEU A 70 -14.78 -11.46 7.80
C LEU A 70 -15.60 -12.37 8.72
N ILE A 71 -16.10 -11.85 9.85
CA ILE A 71 -16.91 -12.61 10.83
C ILE A 71 -18.40 -12.31 10.72
N SER A 72 -18.83 -11.63 9.67
CA SER A 72 -20.24 -11.31 9.44
C SER A 72 -21.05 -12.57 9.11
N GLU A 73 -22.18 -12.76 9.79
CA GLU A 73 -23.15 -13.81 9.45
C GLU A 73 -23.92 -13.51 8.15
N LYS A 74 -23.87 -12.24 7.69
CA LYS A 74 -24.51 -11.81 6.44
C LYS A 74 -23.64 -12.17 5.23
N LYS A 75 -24.10 -13.13 4.41
CA LYS A 75 -23.41 -13.62 3.20
C LYS A 75 -22.97 -12.52 2.23
N ASN A 76 -23.76 -11.46 2.08
CA ASN A 76 -23.46 -10.35 1.17
C ASN A 76 -22.34 -9.40 1.65
N ILE A 77 -21.90 -9.52 2.91
CA ILE A 77 -20.77 -8.77 3.46
C ILE A 77 -19.46 -9.55 3.31
N VAL A 78 -19.54 -10.88 3.35
CA VAL A 78 -18.37 -11.78 3.25
C VAL A 78 -17.97 -12.04 1.79
N ASN A 79 -18.93 -12.20 0.89
CA ASN A 79 -18.69 -12.51 -0.53
C ASN A 79 -18.81 -11.26 -1.43
N LYS A 80 -18.34 -10.12 -0.93
CA LYS A 80 -18.45 -8.84 -1.64
C LYS A 80 -17.50 -8.77 -2.83
#